data_AF-A0A1T5IJ54-F1
#
_entry.id   AF-A0A1T5IJ54-F1
#
_cell.length_a   1.000
_cell.length_b   1.000
_cell.length_c   1.000
_cell.angle_alpha   90.00
_cell.angle_beta   90.00
_cell.angle_gamma   90.00
#
_symmetry.space_group_name_H-M   'P 1'
#
loop_
_entity.id
_entity.type
_entity.pdbx_description
1 polymer ?
#
loop_
_entity_poly.entity_id
_entity_poly.type
_entity_poly.pdbx_seq_one_letter_code
_entity_poly.pdbx_strand_id
1 'polypeptide(L)'
;MKRSELPLYKELEKTEKAVLKKIACQHGWRQRDFIEWRIEAGYFLCLSVPTINYVLSSITLEIKPLFIDDLWWDVFNMSSNKNEPKSLRGIGIFAVKAPKIAEYDVLDYDHALDYSQASIESKLEEVFQAIDKDIQAFLSKHPNPELFCPKDGGEYGRIDPIYTLTMDLHAGKFDQVEERIRDYRSRGISSGLLSMDSSRKTRDAFDYFIDWCHSHSV
;
A
#
# COMPACT_ATOMS: atom_id res chain seq x y z
N MET A 1 -10.70 7.75 26.20
CA MET A 1 -11.53 6.60 26.57
C MET A 1 -11.42 6.31 28.07
N LYS A 2 -12.54 6.36 28.79
CA LYS A 2 -12.60 5.90 30.19
C LYS A 2 -12.67 4.37 30.20
N ARG A 3 -12.11 3.73 31.24
CA ARG A 3 -12.10 2.24 31.35
C ARG A 3 -13.51 1.62 31.32
N SER A 4 -14.52 2.37 31.76
CA SER A 4 -15.94 1.97 31.71
C SER A 4 -16.54 1.92 30.31
N GLU A 5 -15.98 2.65 29.34
CA GLU A 5 -16.51 2.77 27.98
C GLU A 5 -15.91 1.73 27.02
N LEU A 6 -14.82 1.06 27.42
CA LEU A 6 -14.11 0.09 26.59
C LEU A 6 -15.01 -1.01 25.98
N PRO A 7 -16.00 -1.58 26.69
CA PRO A 7 -16.91 -2.55 26.08
C PRO A 7 -17.72 -1.96 24.92
N LEU A 8 -18.15 -0.69 25.02
CA LEU A 8 -18.94 -0.02 23.98
C LEU A 8 -18.12 0.17 22.70
N TYR A 9 -16.87 0.62 22.84
CA TYR A 9 -15.94 0.77 21.74
C TYR A 9 -15.62 -0.55 21.03
N LYS A 10 -15.55 -1.67 21.74
CA LYS A 10 -15.39 -3.00 21.13
C LYS A 10 -16.62 -3.45 20.35
N GLU A 11 -17.83 -3.14 20.82
CA GLU A 11 -19.05 -3.42 20.07
C GLU A 11 -19.17 -2.51 18.84
N LEU A 12 -18.73 -1.26 18.95
CA LEU A 12 -18.59 -0.34 17.81
C LEU A 12 -17.64 -0.92 16.76
N GLU A 13 -16.42 -1.30 17.11
CA GLU A 13 -15.45 -1.90 16.18
C GLU A 13 -16.01 -3.12 15.43
N LYS A 14 -16.75 -3.99 16.13
CA LYS A 14 -17.40 -5.15 15.50
C LYS A 14 -18.45 -4.71 14.47
N THR A 15 -19.25 -3.72 14.83
CA THR A 15 -20.29 -3.15 13.96
C THR A 15 -19.66 -2.52 12.73
N GLU A 16 -18.64 -1.67 12.92
CA GLU A 16 -17.86 -1.04 11.85
C GLU A 16 -17.27 -2.08 10.90
N LYS A 17 -16.60 -3.11 11.41
CA LYS A 17 -15.99 -4.17 10.58
C LYS A 17 -17.04 -4.94 9.77
N ALA A 18 -18.19 -5.25 10.38
CA ALA A 18 -19.26 -5.95 9.68
C ALA A 18 -19.86 -5.09 8.56
N VAL A 19 -20.11 -3.81 8.83
CA VAL A 19 -20.62 -2.86 7.84
C VAL A 19 -19.61 -2.61 6.73
N LEU A 20 -18.35 -2.32 7.08
CA LEU A 20 -17.27 -2.11 6.12
C LEU A 20 -17.15 -3.29 5.16
N LYS A 21 -17.12 -4.52 5.68
CA LYS A 21 -17.04 -5.72 4.84
C LYS A 21 -18.21 -5.83 3.87
N LYS A 22 -19.43 -5.50 4.33
CA LYS A 22 -20.64 -5.50 3.49
C LYS A 22 -20.52 -4.47 2.36
N ILE A 23 -20.23 -3.21 2.69
CA ILE A 23 -20.11 -2.12 1.72
C ILE A 23 -18.94 -2.37 0.75
N ALA A 24 -17.76 -2.72 1.26
CA ALA A 24 -16.58 -3.00 0.43
C ALA A 24 -16.86 -4.11 -0.61
N CYS A 25 -17.55 -5.19 -0.20
CA CYS A 25 -17.95 -6.26 -1.10
C CYS A 25 -18.93 -5.78 -2.19
N GLN A 26 -19.88 -4.90 -1.86
CA GLN A 26 -20.81 -4.31 -2.84
C GLN A 26 -20.08 -3.47 -3.88
N HIS A 27 -19.00 -2.79 -3.48
CA HIS A 27 -18.09 -2.07 -4.36
C HIS A 27 -17.00 -2.96 -5.00
N GLY A 28 -17.14 -4.28 -4.93
CA GLY A 28 -16.25 -5.24 -5.62
C GLY A 28 -14.87 -5.42 -4.98
N TRP A 29 -14.67 -4.97 -3.74
CA TRP A 29 -13.44 -5.18 -2.99
C TRP A 29 -13.39 -6.56 -2.35
N ARG A 30 -12.17 -7.07 -2.16
CA ARG A 30 -11.89 -8.32 -1.46
C ARG A 30 -11.17 -8.05 -0.15
N GLN A 31 -11.64 -8.67 0.92
CA GLN A 31 -11.03 -8.55 2.24
C GLN A 31 -9.95 -9.60 2.47
N ARG A 32 -8.80 -9.19 3.02
CA ARG A 32 -7.84 -10.11 3.64
C ARG A 32 -7.12 -9.40 4.78
N ASP A 33 -7.11 -10.04 5.95
CA ASP A 33 -6.50 -9.50 7.18
C ASP A 33 -7.02 -8.07 7.47
N PHE A 34 -6.15 -7.05 7.40
CA PHE A 34 -6.49 -5.66 7.71
C PHE A 34 -6.63 -4.76 6.47
N ILE A 35 -6.72 -5.35 5.27
CA ILE A 35 -6.87 -4.59 4.01
C ILE A 35 -8.12 -5.03 3.23
N GLU A 36 -8.65 -4.08 2.47
CA GLU A 36 -9.52 -4.34 1.32
C GLU A 36 -8.69 -4.12 0.05
N TRP A 37 -8.77 -5.03 -0.92
CA TRP A 37 -7.98 -4.92 -2.15
C TRP A 37 -8.77 -5.35 -3.38
N ARG A 38 -8.41 -4.79 -4.53
CA ARG A 38 -8.84 -5.28 -5.84
C ARG A 38 -7.78 -4.97 -6.90
N ILE A 39 -7.94 -5.54 -8.09
CA ILE A 39 -7.06 -5.29 -9.24
C ILE A 39 -7.90 -4.69 -10.35
N GLU A 40 -7.46 -3.57 -10.91
CA GLU A 40 -8.17 -2.85 -11.97
C GLU A 40 -7.14 -2.24 -12.93
N ALA A 41 -7.33 -2.43 -14.24
CA ALA A 41 -6.47 -1.88 -15.29
C ALA A 41 -4.95 -2.11 -15.09
N GLY A 42 -4.55 -3.25 -14.50
CA GLY A 42 -3.14 -3.57 -14.23
C GLY A 42 -2.55 -2.94 -12.97
N TYR A 43 -3.36 -2.21 -12.18
CA TYR A 43 -3.00 -1.71 -10.86
C TYR A 43 -3.49 -2.63 -9.74
N PHE A 44 -2.69 -2.73 -8.68
CA PHE A 44 -3.13 -3.21 -7.37
C PHE A 44 -3.65 -2.02 -6.56
N LEU A 45 -4.94 -2.07 -6.24
CA LEU A 45 -5.63 -1.08 -5.42
C LEU A 45 -5.74 -1.64 -4.01
N CYS A 46 -5.35 -0.86 -3.02
CA CYS A 46 -5.39 -1.24 -1.61
C CYS A 46 -6.07 -0.15 -0.79
N LEU A 47 -7.00 -0.55 0.06
CA LEU A 47 -7.52 0.27 1.14
C LEU A 47 -6.89 -0.20 2.44
N SER A 48 -6.07 0.68 3.03
CA SER A 48 -5.62 0.52 4.40
C SER A 48 -6.68 1.08 5.34
N VAL A 49 -7.08 0.25 6.30
CA VAL A 49 -8.19 0.52 7.22
C VAL A 49 -7.65 0.50 8.65
N PRO A 50 -6.90 1.53 9.08
CA PRO A 50 -6.38 1.57 10.43
C PRO A 50 -7.51 1.72 11.43
N THR A 51 -7.64 0.77 12.36
CA THR A 51 -8.47 0.93 13.55
C THR A 51 -7.62 1.46 14.68
N ILE A 52 -7.84 2.72 15.06
CA ILE A 52 -7.15 3.36 16.19
C ILE A 52 -8.13 3.44 17.35
N ASN A 53 -7.75 2.92 18.52
CA ASN A 53 -8.60 2.92 19.71
C ASN A 53 -10.02 2.35 19.46
N TYR A 54 -10.14 1.29 18.65
CA TYR A 54 -11.40 0.63 18.29
C TYR A 54 -12.36 1.46 17.41
N VAL A 55 -11.87 2.52 16.76
CA VAL A 55 -12.66 3.36 15.86
C VAL A 55 -12.04 3.35 14.47
N LEU A 56 -12.87 3.12 13.45
CA LEU A 56 -12.52 3.35 12.05
C LEU A 56 -12.56 4.85 11.74
N SER A 57 -11.44 5.53 11.98
CA SER A 57 -11.36 6.98 11.78
C SER A 57 -11.19 7.38 10.33
N SER A 58 -10.38 6.63 9.57
CA SER A 58 -10.09 6.94 8.17
C SER A 58 -9.85 5.67 7.34
N ILE A 59 -9.99 5.83 6.02
CA ILE A 59 -9.58 4.83 5.03
C ILE A 59 -8.56 5.50 4.11
N THR A 60 -7.43 4.84 3.88
CA THR A 60 -6.40 5.33 2.94
C THR A 60 -6.41 4.50 1.67
N LEU A 61 -6.53 5.17 0.51
CA LEU A 61 -6.40 4.56 -0.81
C LEU A 61 -4.94 4.63 -1.26
N GLU A 62 -4.38 3.46 -1.54
CA GLU A 62 -3.02 3.29 -2.05
C GLU A 62 -3.06 2.52 -3.37
N ILE A 63 -2.28 2.97 -4.36
CA ILE A 63 -2.31 2.38 -5.71
C ILE A 63 -0.90 2.19 -6.22
N LYS A 64 -0.61 0.99 -6.74
CA LYS A 64 0.66 0.68 -7.42
C LYS A 64 0.46 -0.23 -8.63
N PRO A 65 1.33 -0.17 -9.64
CA PRO A 65 1.30 -1.14 -10.74
C PRO A 65 1.45 -2.55 -10.18
N LEU A 66 0.67 -3.51 -10.68
CA LEU A 66 0.67 -4.88 -10.16
C LEU A 66 2.03 -5.57 -10.31
N PHE A 67 2.76 -5.23 -11.39
CA PHE A 67 4.06 -5.84 -11.70
C PHE A 67 5.16 -5.45 -10.71
N ILE A 68 4.98 -4.38 -9.93
CA ILE A 68 6.07 -3.84 -9.12
C ILE A 68 6.52 -4.82 -8.04
N ASP A 69 5.58 -5.53 -7.40
CA ASP A 69 5.94 -6.60 -6.47
C ASP A 69 6.56 -7.79 -7.19
N ASP A 70 6.08 -8.11 -8.39
CA ASP A 70 6.60 -9.23 -9.17
C ASP A 70 8.07 -9.01 -9.54
N LEU A 71 8.43 -7.80 -10.01
CA LEU A 71 9.82 -7.45 -10.32
C LEU A 71 10.66 -7.33 -9.05
N TRP A 72 10.15 -6.70 -8.00
CA TRP A 72 10.84 -6.62 -6.72
C TRP A 72 11.17 -8.02 -6.16
N TRP A 73 10.22 -8.96 -6.22
CA TRP A 73 10.46 -10.32 -5.75
C TRP A 73 11.48 -11.07 -6.59
N ASP A 74 11.64 -10.77 -7.88
CA ASP A 74 12.76 -11.32 -8.64
C ASP A 74 14.10 -10.74 -8.17
N VAL A 75 14.19 -9.41 -8.03
CA VAL A 75 15.38 -8.72 -7.53
C VAL A 75 15.79 -9.26 -6.16
N PHE A 76 14.82 -9.49 -5.29
CA PHE A 76 15.06 -9.95 -3.92
C PHE A 76 15.21 -11.48 -3.79
N ASN A 77 15.29 -12.22 -4.91
CA ASN A 77 15.40 -13.69 -4.94
C ASN A 77 14.24 -14.42 -4.24
N MET A 78 13.02 -13.90 -4.37
CA MET A 78 11.77 -14.43 -3.80
C MET A 78 10.69 -14.65 -4.86
N SER A 79 11.06 -14.99 -6.10
CA SER A 79 10.13 -15.15 -7.23
C SER A 79 8.96 -16.13 -6.96
N SER A 80 9.10 -17.07 -6.02
CA SER A 80 8.00 -17.96 -5.60
C SER A 80 6.79 -17.21 -5.05
N ASN A 81 6.98 -16.02 -4.47
CA ASN A 81 5.91 -15.16 -3.97
C ASN A 81 4.88 -14.76 -5.05
N LYS A 82 5.26 -14.82 -6.34
CA LYS A 82 4.34 -14.56 -7.45
C LYS A 82 3.15 -15.52 -7.48
N ASN A 83 3.34 -16.74 -6.96
CA ASN A 83 2.34 -17.79 -6.88
C ASN A 83 1.42 -17.67 -5.65
N GLU A 84 1.77 -16.81 -4.70
CA GLU A 84 0.97 -16.58 -3.50
C GLU A 84 -0.30 -15.77 -3.81
N PRO A 85 -1.31 -15.78 -2.92
CA PRO A 85 -2.52 -14.99 -3.08
C PRO A 85 -2.21 -13.52 -3.40
N LYS A 86 -2.99 -12.90 -4.30
CA LYS A 86 -2.74 -11.53 -4.76
C LYS A 86 -2.74 -10.50 -3.61
N SER A 87 -3.45 -10.78 -2.51
CA SER A 87 -3.42 -9.99 -1.27
C SER A 87 -2.03 -9.85 -0.66
N LEU A 88 -1.09 -10.77 -0.92
CA LEU A 88 0.29 -10.68 -0.42
C LEU A 88 0.97 -9.37 -0.84
N ARG A 89 0.54 -8.77 -1.95
CA ARG A 89 1.03 -7.46 -2.43
C ARG A 89 0.59 -6.29 -1.54
N GLY A 90 -0.37 -6.48 -0.64
CA GLY A 90 -0.74 -5.48 0.37
C GLY A 90 -0.30 -5.84 1.79
N ILE A 91 -0.33 -7.12 2.15
CA ILE A 91 -0.06 -7.57 3.54
C ILE A 91 1.36 -8.12 3.76
N GLY A 92 2.09 -8.42 2.69
CA GLY A 92 3.40 -9.07 2.77
C GLY A 92 4.45 -8.15 3.37
N ILE A 93 5.30 -8.69 4.25
CA ILE A 93 6.44 -7.95 4.82
C ILE A 93 7.44 -7.49 3.76
N PHE A 94 7.50 -8.20 2.62
CA PHE A 94 8.32 -7.86 1.45
C PHE A 94 7.49 -7.30 0.29
N ALA A 95 6.26 -6.84 0.53
CA ALA A 95 5.49 -6.13 -0.48
C ALA A 95 6.02 -4.70 -0.63
N VAL A 96 6.04 -4.20 -1.86
CA VAL A 96 6.48 -2.82 -2.15
C VAL A 96 5.40 -1.87 -1.64
N LYS A 97 5.77 -0.84 -0.86
CA LYS A 97 4.77 0.12 -0.40
C LYS A 97 4.25 0.95 -1.56
N ALA A 98 2.92 1.05 -1.66
CA ALA A 98 2.26 1.83 -2.69
C ALA A 98 2.22 3.32 -2.32
N PRO A 99 2.27 4.23 -3.31
CA PRO A 99 1.92 5.63 -3.12
C PRO A 99 0.51 5.79 -2.54
N LYS A 100 0.37 6.69 -1.57
CA LYS A 100 -0.93 7.13 -1.07
C LYS A 100 -1.56 8.07 -2.09
N ILE A 101 -2.76 7.73 -2.55
CA ILE A 101 -3.52 8.53 -3.52
C ILE A 101 -4.47 9.47 -2.81
N ALA A 102 -5.18 8.98 -1.80
CA ALA A 102 -6.15 9.75 -1.03
C ALA A 102 -6.35 9.16 0.37
N GLU A 103 -6.92 9.95 1.28
CA GLU A 103 -7.42 9.50 2.58
C GLU A 103 -8.80 10.11 2.82
N TYR A 104 -9.68 9.31 3.42
CA TYR A 104 -11.08 9.65 3.62
C TYR A 104 -11.42 9.51 5.09
N ASP A 105 -11.90 10.60 5.69
CA ASP A 105 -12.41 10.58 7.05
C ASP A 105 -13.75 9.82 7.09
N VAL A 106 -13.84 8.88 8.02
CA VAL A 106 -15.04 8.06 8.23
C VAL A 106 -15.74 8.52 9.50
N LEU A 107 -15.20 8.22 10.69
CA LEU A 107 -15.80 8.55 11.97
C LEU A 107 -14.91 9.48 12.78
N ASP A 108 -15.54 10.45 13.45
CA ASP A 108 -14.89 11.27 14.46
C ASP A 108 -14.81 10.48 15.77
N TYR A 109 -13.59 10.33 16.29
CA TYR A 109 -13.34 9.60 17.53
C TYR A 109 -14.08 10.20 18.73
N ASP A 110 -14.16 11.53 18.83
CA ASP A 110 -14.77 12.20 19.98
C ASP A 110 -16.29 11.98 20.05
N HIS A 111 -16.89 11.62 18.91
CA HIS A 111 -18.32 11.36 18.73
C HIS A 111 -18.63 9.93 18.28
N ALA A 112 -17.66 9.02 18.34
CA ALA A 112 -17.77 7.70 17.74
C ALA A 112 -18.93 6.84 18.29
N LEU A 113 -19.24 6.99 19.59
CA LEU A 113 -20.33 6.26 20.24
C LEU A 113 -21.73 6.82 19.91
N ASP A 114 -21.82 8.00 19.28
CA ASP A 114 -23.08 8.61 18.86
C ASP A 114 -23.58 8.03 17.51
N TYR A 115 -22.70 7.34 16.78
CA TYR A 115 -23.04 6.75 15.49
C TYR A 115 -23.88 5.48 15.64
N SER A 116 -25.05 5.49 15.02
CA SER A 116 -25.86 4.27 14.82
C SER A 116 -25.30 3.42 13.68
N GLN A 117 -25.63 2.12 13.64
CA GLN A 117 -25.25 1.25 12.51
C GLN A 117 -25.71 1.83 11.16
N ALA A 118 -26.92 2.39 11.08
CA ALA A 118 -27.44 2.99 9.86
C ALA A 118 -26.64 4.24 9.42
N SER A 119 -26.19 5.04 10.40
CA SER A 119 -25.32 6.20 10.15
C SER A 119 -23.94 5.76 9.66
N ILE A 120 -23.38 4.69 10.22
CA ILE A 120 -22.11 4.09 9.78
C ILE A 120 -22.25 3.55 8.35
N GLU A 121 -23.34 2.84 8.05
CA GLU A 121 -23.65 2.34 6.70
C GLU A 121 -23.71 3.49 5.68
N SER A 122 -24.47 4.56 5.97
CA SER A 122 -24.56 5.73 5.09
C SER A 122 -23.21 6.41 4.88
N LYS A 123 -22.42 6.57 5.95
CA LYS A 123 -21.12 7.24 5.88
C LYS A 123 -20.12 6.44 5.06
N LEU A 124 -20.08 5.12 5.24
CA LEU A 124 -19.20 4.25 4.45
C LEU A 124 -19.60 4.20 2.99
N GLU A 125 -20.90 4.18 2.67
CA GLU A 125 -21.38 4.27 1.29
C GLU A 125 -20.89 5.56 0.60
N GLU A 126 -21.01 6.72 1.26
CA GLU A 126 -20.48 7.99 0.74
C GLU A 126 -18.96 7.93 0.51
N VAL A 127 -18.21 7.35 1.45
CA VAL A 127 -16.75 7.19 1.34
C VAL A 127 -16.38 6.28 0.18
N PHE A 128 -17.07 5.15 -0.02
CA PHE A 128 -16.77 4.23 -1.11
C PHE A 128 -17.13 4.82 -2.49
N GLN A 129 -18.19 5.64 -2.58
CA GLN A 129 -18.50 6.39 -3.79
C GLN A 129 -17.40 7.43 -4.12
N ALA A 130 -16.85 8.10 -3.10
CA ALA A 130 -15.71 9.01 -3.28
C ALA A 130 -14.45 8.26 -3.72
N ILE A 131 -14.16 7.10 -3.10
CA ILE A 131 -13.06 6.21 -3.50
C ILE A 131 -13.19 5.80 -4.96
N ASP A 132 -14.36 5.34 -5.41
CA ASP A 132 -14.54 4.92 -6.80
C ASP A 132 -14.34 6.10 -7.76
N LYS A 133 -14.81 7.30 -7.41
CA LYS A 133 -14.57 8.52 -8.21
C LYS A 133 -13.08 8.83 -8.34
N ASP A 134 -12.33 8.76 -7.25
CA ASP A 134 -10.89 9.05 -7.25
C ASP A 134 -10.09 7.98 -7.98
N ILE A 135 -10.52 6.71 -7.91
CA ILE A 135 -9.96 5.63 -8.74
C ILE A 135 -10.19 5.92 -10.23
N GLN A 136 -11.40 6.30 -10.64
CA GLN A 136 -11.68 6.62 -12.05
C GLN A 136 -10.86 7.84 -12.53
N ALA A 137 -10.72 8.87 -11.69
CA ALA A 137 -9.87 10.01 -11.99
C ALA A 137 -8.39 9.62 -12.11
N PHE A 138 -7.90 8.77 -11.20
CA PHE A 138 -6.54 8.24 -11.22
C PHE A 138 -6.28 7.45 -12.50
N LEU A 139 -7.14 6.48 -12.86
CA LEU A 139 -6.99 5.64 -14.04
C LEU A 139 -7.10 6.45 -15.34
N SER A 140 -7.91 7.50 -15.37
CA SER A 140 -7.98 8.42 -16.51
C SER A 140 -6.69 9.22 -16.69
N LYS A 141 -6.07 9.63 -15.58
CA LYS A 141 -4.80 10.39 -15.57
C LYS A 141 -3.59 9.49 -15.84
N HIS A 142 -3.62 8.25 -15.36
CA HIS A 142 -2.56 7.26 -15.45
C HIS A 142 -3.10 5.95 -16.07
N PRO A 143 -3.38 5.93 -17.38
CA PRO A 143 -3.99 4.76 -18.02
C PRO A 143 -3.00 3.61 -18.25
N ASN A 144 -1.69 3.86 -18.15
CA ASN A 144 -0.64 2.87 -18.38
C ASN A 144 0.16 2.62 -17.09
N PRO A 145 -0.03 1.46 -16.43
CA PRO A 145 0.71 1.06 -15.23
C PRO A 145 2.23 1.12 -15.38
N GLU A 146 2.75 0.78 -16.56
CA GLU A 146 4.19 0.74 -16.85
C GLU A 146 4.86 2.13 -16.76
N LEU A 147 4.06 3.21 -16.78
CA LEU A 147 4.53 4.59 -16.76
C LEU A 147 4.23 5.33 -15.46
N PHE A 148 3.50 4.73 -14.52
CA PHE A 148 3.15 5.39 -13.26
C PHE A 148 4.35 5.38 -12.30
N CYS A 149 5.20 6.40 -12.43
CA CYS A 149 6.38 6.60 -11.59
C CYS A 149 6.32 8.00 -10.93
N PRO A 150 5.57 8.16 -9.82
CA PRO A 150 5.45 9.45 -9.16
C PRO A 150 6.79 9.92 -8.58
N LYS A 151 6.98 11.25 -8.54
CA LYS A 151 8.18 11.86 -7.95
C LYS A 151 8.06 11.88 -6.43
N ASP A 152 9.15 11.51 -5.75
CA ASP A 152 9.26 11.64 -4.29
C ASP A 152 9.12 13.11 -3.85
N GLY A 153 8.25 13.34 -2.85
CA GLY A 153 7.87 14.68 -2.40
C GLY A 153 6.92 15.43 -3.34
N GLY A 154 6.41 14.76 -4.39
CA GLY A 154 5.48 15.33 -5.35
C GLY A 154 4.01 15.24 -4.93
N GLU A 155 3.12 15.11 -5.92
CA GLU A 155 1.66 15.04 -5.74
C GLU A 155 1.22 13.96 -4.74
N TYR A 156 1.88 12.80 -4.75
CA TYR A 156 1.55 11.66 -3.89
C TYR A 156 2.45 11.57 -2.64
N GLY A 157 3.08 12.69 -2.26
CA GLY A 157 3.93 12.78 -1.08
C GLY A 157 5.21 11.95 -1.19
N ARG A 158 5.59 11.30 -0.07
CA ARG A 158 6.81 10.50 0.00
C ARG A 158 6.61 9.17 -0.70
N ILE A 159 7.54 8.81 -1.58
CA ILE A 159 7.53 7.54 -2.31
C ILE A 159 8.57 6.60 -1.71
N ASP A 160 8.20 5.33 -1.58
CA ASP A 160 9.12 4.31 -1.08
C ASP A 160 10.33 4.14 -2.03
N PRO A 161 11.57 4.09 -1.51
CA PRO A 161 12.74 3.88 -2.35
C PRO A 161 12.67 2.60 -3.19
N ILE A 162 12.14 1.50 -2.65
CA ILE A 162 12.01 0.23 -3.39
C ILE A 162 11.05 0.41 -4.57
N TYR A 163 9.96 1.16 -4.39
CA TYR A 163 9.05 1.50 -5.49
C TYR A 163 9.81 2.22 -6.60
N THR A 164 10.51 3.31 -6.25
CA THR A 164 11.19 4.16 -7.23
C THR A 164 12.26 3.37 -8.00
N LEU A 165 13.08 2.60 -7.30
CA LEU A 165 14.13 1.77 -7.91
C LEU A 165 13.55 0.68 -8.80
N THR A 166 12.43 0.07 -8.41
CA THR A 166 11.75 -0.94 -9.23
C THR A 166 11.21 -0.35 -10.54
N MET A 167 10.66 0.87 -10.50
CA MET A 167 10.19 1.56 -11.70
C MET A 167 11.35 1.95 -12.64
N ASP A 168 12.46 2.47 -12.10
CA ASP A 168 13.63 2.79 -12.91
C ASP A 168 14.25 1.53 -13.53
N LEU A 169 14.30 0.44 -12.77
CA LEU A 169 14.76 -0.85 -13.25
C LEU A 169 13.86 -1.40 -14.37
N HIS A 170 12.54 -1.35 -14.18
CA HIS A 170 11.57 -1.75 -15.20
C HIS A 170 11.74 -0.95 -16.49
N ALA A 171 12.05 0.35 -16.39
CA ALA A 171 12.32 1.21 -17.53
C ALA A 171 13.72 1.01 -18.14
N GLY A 172 14.52 0.04 -17.66
CA GLY A 172 15.87 -0.25 -18.15
C GLY A 172 16.93 0.77 -17.77
N LYS A 173 16.68 1.61 -16.75
CA LYS A 173 17.57 2.71 -16.36
C LYS A 173 18.55 2.29 -15.26
N PHE A 174 19.38 1.31 -15.54
CA PHE A 174 20.32 0.72 -14.57
C PHE A 174 21.26 1.76 -13.94
N ASP A 175 21.84 2.66 -14.74
CA ASP A 175 22.71 3.74 -14.22
C ASP A 175 21.98 4.66 -13.22
N GLN A 176 20.69 4.94 -13.47
CA GLN A 176 19.88 5.77 -12.59
C GLN A 176 19.57 5.05 -11.26
N VAL A 177 19.34 3.73 -11.29
CA VAL A 177 19.17 2.91 -10.09
C VAL A 177 20.41 3.04 -9.19
N GLU A 178 21.60 2.88 -9.76
CA GLU A 178 22.86 2.99 -9.02
C GLU A 178 23.12 4.41 -8.48
N GLU A 179 22.83 5.45 -9.27
CA GLU A 179 22.94 6.84 -8.85
C GLU A 179 22.00 7.16 -7.67
N ARG A 180 20.74 6.72 -7.74
CA ARG A 180 19.77 6.92 -6.64
C ARG A 180 20.19 6.19 -5.37
N ILE A 181 20.68 4.95 -5.48
CA ILE A 181 21.16 4.20 -4.32
C ILE A 181 22.34 4.94 -3.67
N ARG A 182 23.25 5.52 -4.48
CA ARG A 182 24.34 6.36 -3.95
C ARG A 182 23.81 7.61 -3.26
N ASP A 183 22.82 8.31 -3.82
CA ASP A 183 22.18 9.47 -3.17
C ASP A 183 21.53 9.08 -1.84
N TYR A 184 20.70 8.02 -1.84
CA TYR A 184 20.03 7.53 -0.63
C TYR A 184 21.04 7.22 0.48
N ARG A 185 22.12 6.50 0.15
CA ARG A 185 23.19 6.19 1.11
C ARG A 185 23.90 7.44 1.62
N SER A 186 24.19 8.41 0.76
CA SER A 186 24.83 9.66 1.17
C SER A 186 24.00 10.47 2.17
N ARG A 187 22.67 10.30 2.12
CA ARG A 187 21.69 10.93 3.01
C ARG A 187 21.32 10.07 4.22
N GLY A 188 21.97 8.92 4.42
CA GLY A 188 21.69 7.98 5.51
C GLY A 188 20.33 7.26 5.38
N ILE A 189 19.75 7.23 4.18
CA ILE A 189 18.50 6.51 3.90
C ILE A 189 18.85 5.04 3.63
N SER A 190 18.18 4.13 4.36
CA SER A 190 18.16 2.70 4.06
C SER A 190 16.83 2.30 3.43
N SER A 191 16.79 1.10 2.85
CA SER A 191 15.55 0.51 2.34
C SER A 191 14.54 0.17 3.45
N GLY A 192 15.01 0.05 4.70
CA GLY A 192 14.24 -0.51 5.81
C GLY A 192 14.03 -2.03 5.75
N LEU A 193 14.51 -2.69 4.68
CA LEU A 193 14.47 -4.14 4.52
C LEU A 193 15.90 -4.68 4.60
N LEU A 194 16.21 -5.25 5.77
CA LEU A 194 17.51 -5.84 6.05
C LEU A 194 17.37 -7.36 6.00
N SER A 195 18.14 -8.02 5.15
CA SER A 195 18.34 -9.46 5.18
C SER A 195 19.70 -9.78 5.81
N MET A 196 19.90 -11.04 6.18
CA MET A 196 21.20 -11.51 6.68
C MET A 196 21.70 -12.57 5.70
N ASP A 197 22.88 -12.37 5.15
CA ASP A 197 23.46 -13.32 4.21
C ASP A 197 24.02 -14.57 4.93
N SER A 198 24.46 -15.56 4.14
CA SER A 198 25.06 -16.80 4.67
C SER A 198 26.34 -16.56 5.49
N SER A 199 26.94 -15.38 5.37
CA SER A 199 28.11 -14.94 6.16
C SER A 199 27.74 -14.18 7.44
N ARG A 200 26.43 -14.08 7.75
CA ARG A 200 25.87 -13.31 8.87
C ARG A 200 26.09 -11.79 8.76
N LYS A 201 26.36 -11.28 7.56
CA LYS A 201 26.38 -9.85 7.31
C LYS A 201 24.97 -9.37 6.98
N THR A 202 24.58 -8.26 7.60
CA THR A 202 23.35 -7.58 7.27
C THR A 202 23.49 -6.94 5.89
N ARG A 203 22.53 -7.23 5.03
CA ARG A 203 22.44 -6.74 3.66
C ARG A 203 21.19 -5.88 3.52
N ASP A 204 21.33 -4.71 2.95
CA ASP A 204 20.20 -3.83 2.68
C ASP A 204 19.57 -4.21 1.33
N ALA A 205 18.25 -4.07 1.17
CA ALA A 205 17.58 -4.35 -0.10
C ALA A 205 18.18 -3.61 -1.30
N PHE A 206 18.80 -2.43 -1.11
CA PHE A 206 19.53 -1.74 -2.17
C PHE A 206 20.67 -2.57 -2.76
N ASP A 207 21.34 -3.41 -1.97
CA ASP A 207 22.40 -4.26 -2.48
C ASP A 207 21.88 -5.29 -3.50
N TYR A 208 20.62 -5.72 -3.39
CA TYR A 208 20.02 -6.64 -4.36
C TYR A 208 19.74 -5.95 -5.70
N PHE A 209 19.35 -4.67 -5.68
CA PHE A 209 19.23 -3.88 -6.90
C PHE A 209 20.58 -3.71 -7.61
N ILE A 210 21.67 -3.48 -6.86
CA ILE A 210 23.01 -3.36 -7.43
C ILE A 210 23.43 -4.68 -8.10
N ASP A 211 23.26 -5.83 -7.42
CA ASP A 211 23.55 -7.14 -8.02
C ASP A 211 22.73 -7.38 -9.29
N TRP A 212 21.45 -6.99 -9.28
CA TRP A 212 20.58 -7.13 -10.44
C TRP A 212 21.08 -6.28 -11.61
N CYS A 213 21.43 -5.02 -11.37
CA CYS A 213 21.99 -4.14 -12.41
C CYS A 213 23.25 -4.76 -13.01
N HIS A 214 24.22 -5.17 -12.18
CA HIS A 214 25.47 -5.75 -12.68
C HIS A 214 25.29 -7.06 -13.45
N SER A 215 24.25 -7.85 -13.16
CA SER A 215 23.97 -9.11 -13.86
C SER A 215 23.18 -8.93 -15.16
N HIS A 216 22.56 -7.76 -15.38
CA HIS A 216 21.67 -7.50 -16.52
C HIS A 216 22.09 -6.32 -17.39
N SER A 217 23.10 -5.54 -16.98
CA SER A 217 23.77 -4.55 -17.83
C SER A 217 24.64 -5.27 -18.86
N VAL A 218 24.25 -5.21 -20.14
CA VAL A 218 25.04 -5.66 -21.31
C VAL A 218 25.60 -4.45 -22.02
#